data_AF-A0A938M4S1-F1
#
_entry.id   AF-A0A938M4S1-F1
#
_cell.length_a   1.000
_cell.length_b   1.000
_cell.length_c   1.000
_cell.angle_alpha   90.00
_cell.angle_beta   90.00
_cell.angle_gamma   90.00
#
_symmetry.space_group_name_H-M   'P 1'
#
loop_
_entity.id
_entity.type
_entity.pdbx_description
1 polymer ?
#
loop_
_entity_poly.entity_id
_entity_poly.type
_entity_poly.pdbx_seq_one_letter_code
_entity_poly.pdbx_strand_id
1 'polypeptide(L)'
;GLLNRAMFWDVWRRNAHGYLYYLSTWWGRKATPWERPNFMLPQFTYKYRHGDGYFFYPPLRKGETEQPILDHVVPTIRWELMREGAEDYDYLRMRDQLVAATEARKLPAAAKGREILSEARQLADAIAGSGSNYPISALKMPPTPGWSWSTQEGWLHHRGGQASTLKVTLDAVLKDGAYDLSLRVYDDKDYRGRPYSRFTVNGNRYASPGTDAKGPVNVEAGQVEVRGGVCAFELGSLAEESGVIVYGVGLRSAAKAKSRDLYSVRRDVADAIETLQAALGGQ
;
A
#
# COMPACT_ATOMS: atom_id res chain seq x y z
N GLY A 1 5.16 -5.77 6.76
CA GLY A 1 4.72 -5.98 8.15
C GLY A 1 3.62 -5.00 8.49
N LEU A 2 3.98 -3.76 8.82
CA LEU A 2 3.07 -2.67 9.23
C LEU A 2 1.82 -2.48 8.35
N LEU A 3 1.92 -2.69 7.03
CA LEU A 3 0.78 -2.56 6.10
C LEU A 3 -0.46 -3.39 6.48
N ASN A 4 -0.29 -4.58 7.09
CA ASN A 4 -1.43 -5.43 7.45
C ASN A 4 -2.21 -4.90 8.66
N ARG A 5 -1.54 -4.20 9.59
CA ARG A 5 -2.20 -3.53 10.70
C ARG A 5 -2.83 -2.21 10.25
N ALA A 6 -2.03 -1.43 9.51
CA ALA A 6 -2.38 -0.15 8.92
C ALA A 6 -3.67 -0.18 8.07
N MET A 7 -3.99 -1.29 7.42
CA MET A 7 -5.18 -1.37 6.58
C MET A 7 -6.48 -1.09 7.34
N PHE A 8 -6.56 -1.43 8.63
CA PHE A 8 -7.74 -1.18 9.45
C PHE A 8 -7.90 0.30 9.85
N TRP A 9 -6.79 1.03 9.89
CA TRP A 9 -6.82 2.50 9.99
C TRP A 9 -7.39 3.11 8.71
N ASP A 10 -7.08 2.55 7.53
CA ASP A 10 -7.70 2.97 6.27
C ASP A 10 -9.19 2.61 6.19
N VAL A 11 -9.60 1.45 6.70
CA VAL A 11 -11.02 1.06 6.83
C VAL A 11 -11.78 2.09 7.69
N TRP A 12 -11.25 2.43 8.88
CA TRP A 12 -11.82 3.46 9.74
C TRP A 12 -11.89 4.83 9.05
N ARG A 13 -10.79 5.26 8.43
CA ARG A 13 -10.66 6.54 7.72
C ARG A 13 -11.66 6.71 6.59
N ARG A 14 -11.93 5.63 5.85
CA ARG A 14 -12.94 5.57 4.77
C ARG A 14 -14.38 5.42 5.29
N ASN A 15 -14.57 5.39 6.60
CA ASN A 15 -15.85 5.07 7.24
C ASN A 15 -16.44 3.73 6.76
N ALA A 16 -15.59 2.77 6.39
CA ALA A 16 -16.02 1.43 6.05
C ALA A 16 -16.31 0.61 7.33
N HIS A 17 -17.10 -0.45 7.19
CA HIS A 17 -17.54 -1.29 8.31
C HIS A 17 -16.63 -2.49 8.57
N GLY A 18 -15.69 -2.78 7.68
CA GLY A 18 -14.81 -3.93 7.83
C GLY A 18 -13.94 -4.17 6.61
N TYR A 19 -13.21 -5.27 6.67
CA TYR A 19 -12.32 -5.73 5.62
C TYR A 19 -12.66 -7.18 5.27
N LEU A 20 -12.63 -7.50 3.97
CA LEU A 20 -12.87 -8.84 3.46
C LEU A 20 -11.62 -9.35 2.77
N TYR A 21 -11.20 -10.57 3.12
CA TYR A 21 -10.17 -11.31 2.43
C TYR A 21 -10.72 -12.65 1.96
N TYR A 22 -10.40 -13.02 0.72
CA TYR A 22 -11.14 -14.03 -0.02
C TYR A 22 -10.78 -15.48 0.35
N LEU A 23 -9.65 -15.73 1.02
CA LEU A 23 -9.19 -17.07 1.43
C LEU A 23 -8.29 -17.00 2.67
N SER A 24 -8.54 -17.81 3.70
CA SER A 24 -7.75 -17.81 4.94
C SER A 24 -6.91 -19.08 5.15
N THR A 25 -7.30 -20.20 4.54
CA THR A 25 -6.71 -21.54 4.75
C THR A 25 -6.54 -22.34 3.46
N TRP A 26 -6.37 -21.68 2.31
CA TRP A 26 -6.19 -22.39 1.03
C TRP A 26 -4.80 -23.00 0.92
N TRP A 27 -4.66 -24.22 1.43
CA TRP A 27 -3.42 -24.99 1.36
C TRP A 27 -3.40 -25.84 0.08
N GLY A 28 -2.24 -25.91 -0.58
CA GLY A 28 -2.09 -26.72 -1.79
C GLY A 28 -2.22 -28.22 -1.49
N ARG A 29 -2.92 -28.97 -2.35
CA ARG A 29 -3.09 -30.44 -2.19
C ARG A 29 -1.81 -31.26 -2.31
N LYS A 30 -0.81 -30.76 -3.04
CA LYS A 30 0.45 -31.47 -3.33
C LYS A 30 1.64 -31.00 -2.48
N ALA A 31 1.52 -29.85 -1.84
CA ALA A 31 2.56 -29.24 -1.04
C ALA A 31 1.90 -28.22 -0.10
N THR A 32 2.27 -28.28 1.17
CA THR A 32 1.78 -27.32 2.16
C THR A 32 2.48 -25.97 1.97
N PRO A 33 1.91 -24.87 2.51
CA PRO A 33 2.59 -23.58 2.56
C PRO A 33 3.96 -23.59 3.27
N TRP A 34 4.26 -24.61 4.08
CA TRP A 34 5.56 -24.80 4.72
C TRP A 34 6.67 -25.14 3.72
N GLU A 35 6.32 -25.90 2.68
CA GLU A 35 7.26 -26.33 1.65
C GLU A 35 7.21 -25.39 0.44
N ARG A 36 6.02 -24.91 0.12
CA ARG A 36 5.79 -24.09 -1.07
C ARG A 36 4.84 -22.93 -0.76
N PRO A 37 5.37 -21.72 -0.50
CA PRO A 37 4.56 -20.58 -0.06
C PRO A 37 3.77 -19.90 -1.19
N ASN A 38 3.91 -20.33 -2.46
CA ASN A 38 3.00 -19.96 -3.53
C ASN A 38 2.00 -21.08 -3.81
N PHE A 39 0.73 -20.75 -4.01
CA PHE A 39 -0.22 -21.69 -4.59
C PHE A 39 -0.38 -21.39 -6.09
N MET A 40 -0.37 -22.43 -6.91
CA MET A 40 -0.72 -22.34 -8.33
C MET A 40 -2.12 -22.93 -8.50
N LEU A 41 -3.04 -22.17 -9.09
CA LEU A 41 -4.27 -22.76 -9.60
C LEU A 41 -3.91 -23.54 -10.88
N PRO A 42 -4.29 -24.83 -11.01
CA PRO A 42 -3.83 -25.66 -12.12
C PRO A 42 -4.19 -25.13 -13.52
N GLN A 43 -5.19 -24.24 -13.64
CA GLN A 43 -5.68 -23.67 -14.89
C GLN A 43 -5.25 -22.22 -15.14
N PHE A 44 -4.56 -21.58 -14.21
CA PHE A 44 -4.14 -20.19 -14.36
C PHE A 44 -2.62 -20.08 -14.31
N THR A 45 -2.03 -19.48 -15.34
CA THR A 45 -0.59 -19.15 -15.41
C THR A 45 -0.20 -17.98 -14.48
N TYR A 46 -1.15 -17.39 -13.77
CA TYR A 46 -0.89 -16.41 -12.72
C TYR A 46 -0.23 -17.09 -11.52
N LYS A 47 1.06 -16.81 -11.33
CA LYS A 47 1.75 -17.06 -10.06
C LYS A 47 1.18 -16.07 -9.04
N TYR A 48 0.25 -16.53 -8.20
CA TYR A 48 -0.14 -15.76 -7.01
C TYR A 48 1.09 -15.49 -6.15
N ARG A 49 1.09 -14.35 -5.45
CA ARG A 49 2.22 -13.94 -4.61
C ARG A 49 2.37 -14.92 -3.45
N HIS A 50 3.58 -15.04 -2.94
CA HIS A 50 3.82 -15.85 -1.74
C HIS A 50 2.95 -15.37 -0.58
N GLY A 51 2.28 -16.30 0.10
CA GLY A 51 1.37 -15.97 1.21
C GLY A 51 -0.03 -15.52 0.80
N ASP A 52 -0.33 -15.41 -0.50
CA ASP A 52 -1.68 -15.15 -0.96
C ASP A 52 -2.56 -16.39 -0.72
N GLY A 53 -3.82 -16.20 -0.37
CA GLY A 53 -4.77 -17.30 -0.16
C GLY A 53 -4.75 -17.95 1.24
N TYR A 54 -3.83 -17.56 2.12
CA TYR A 54 -3.81 -18.08 3.49
C TYR A 54 -3.19 -17.11 4.50
N PHE A 55 -3.76 -17.12 5.71
CA PHE A 55 -3.23 -16.45 6.91
C PHE A 55 -2.81 -17.42 7.99
N PHE A 56 -3.20 -18.68 7.83
CA PHE A 56 -2.88 -19.75 8.75
C PHE A 56 -2.14 -20.85 8.00
N TYR A 57 -1.18 -21.45 8.67
CA TYR A 57 -0.48 -22.63 8.20
C TYR A 57 -1.15 -23.89 8.77
N PRO A 58 -1.07 -25.03 8.03
CA PRO A 58 -1.50 -26.30 8.58
C PRO A 58 -0.65 -26.66 9.79
N PRO A 59 -1.20 -27.43 10.75
CA PRO A 59 -0.49 -27.86 11.95
C PRO A 59 0.74 -28.70 11.62
N LEU A 60 0.69 -29.49 10.55
CA LEU A 60 1.83 -30.28 10.08
C LEU A 60 2.54 -29.63 8.89
N ARG A 61 3.86 -29.79 8.88
CA ARG A 61 4.72 -29.30 7.79
C ARG A 61 4.57 -30.10 6.50
N LYS A 62 4.37 -31.41 6.60
CA LYS A 62 4.24 -32.32 5.46
C LYS A 62 3.06 -33.26 5.66
N GLY A 63 2.38 -33.55 4.55
CA GLY A 63 1.31 -34.55 4.50
C GLY A 63 -0.01 -34.10 5.09
N GLU A 64 -1.05 -34.80 4.71
CA GLU A 64 -2.34 -34.79 5.39
C GLU A 64 -2.26 -35.82 6.53
N THR A 65 -2.85 -35.51 7.68
CA THR A 65 -3.00 -36.49 8.75
C THR A 65 -4.05 -37.53 8.38
N GLU A 66 -3.89 -38.77 8.81
CA GLU A 66 -4.94 -39.81 8.64
C GLU A 66 -6.27 -39.39 9.30
N GLN A 67 -6.19 -38.62 10.39
CA GLN A 67 -7.34 -38.04 11.09
C GLN A 67 -7.25 -36.51 11.07
N PRO A 68 -8.33 -35.76 10.74
CA PRO A 68 -8.31 -34.30 10.74
C PRO A 68 -7.93 -33.71 12.10
N ILE A 69 -7.00 -32.74 12.11
CA ILE A 69 -6.73 -31.91 13.29
C ILE A 69 -7.68 -30.71 13.23
N LEU A 70 -8.82 -30.81 13.91
CA LEU A 70 -9.91 -29.83 13.78
C LEU A 70 -9.65 -28.52 14.52
N ASP A 71 -8.88 -28.56 15.61
CA ASP A 71 -8.79 -27.44 16.56
C ASP A 71 -7.45 -26.71 16.54
N HIS A 72 -6.62 -26.92 15.51
CA HIS A 72 -5.32 -26.29 15.45
C HIS A 72 -4.91 -25.82 14.05
N VAL A 73 -4.57 -24.53 13.98
CA VAL A 73 -3.86 -23.92 12.87
C VAL A 73 -2.74 -23.05 13.42
N VAL A 74 -1.68 -22.84 12.65
CA VAL A 74 -0.57 -22.00 13.07
C VAL A 74 -0.78 -20.59 12.49
N PRO A 75 -1.00 -19.55 13.31
CA PRO A 75 -1.21 -18.19 12.81
C PRO A 75 0.07 -17.62 12.21
N THR A 76 -0.09 -16.74 11.22
CA THR A 76 1.03 -15.97 10.67
C THR A 76 1.21 -14.65 11.41
N ILE A 77 2.41 -14.08 11.33
CA ILE A 77 2.66 -12.69 11.73
C ILE A 77 1.69 -11.72 11.01
N ARG A 78 1.30 -12.02 9.77
CA ARG A 78 0.32 -11.21 9.03
C ARG A 78 -1.06 -11.25 9.70
N TRP A 79 -1.49 -12.42 10.14
CA TRP A 79 -2.74 -12.59 10.89
C TRP A 79 -2.72 -11.80 12.19
N GLU A 80 -1.67 -11.93 12.99
CA GLU A 80 -1.57 -11.20 14.27
C GLU A 80 -1.57 -9.68 14.06
N LEU A 81 -0.88 -9.18 13.04
CA LEU A 81 -0.91 -7.76 12.71
C LEU A 81 -2.29 -7.30 12.22
N MET A 82 -3.04 -8.14 11.50
CA MET A 82 -4.43 -7.83 11.15
C MET A 82 -5.35 -7.82 12.37
N ARG A 83 -5.18 -8.77 13.30
CA ARG A 83 -5.92 -8.81 14.56
C ARG A 83 -5.68 -7.53 15.37
N GLU A 84 -4.41 -7.14 15.54
CA GLU A 84 -4.06 -5.86 16.18
C GLU A 84 -4.68 -4.66 15.44
N GLY A 85 -4.72 -4.70 14.11
CA GLY A 85 -5.37 -3.65 13.31
C GLY A 85 -6.88 -3.58 13.52
N ALA A 86 -7.55 -4.73 13.61
CA ALA A 86 -8.98 -4.80 13.90
C ALA A 86 -9.28 -4.23 15.29
N GLU A 87 -8.45 -4.53 16.28
CA GLU A 87 -8.55 -3.91 17.63
C GLU A 87 -8.35 -2.40 17.57
N ASP A 88 -7.39 -1.90 16.77
CA ASP A 88 -7.23 -0.46 16.57
C ASP A 88 -8.48 0.19 15.97
N TYR A 89 -9.12 -0.46 15.00
CA TYR A 89 -10.37 0.01 14.39
C TYR A 89 -11.47 0.18 15.46
N ASP A 90 -11.62 -0.80 16.35
CA ASP A 90 -12.60 -0.73 17.43
C ASP A 90 -12.30 0.42 18.39
N TYR A 91 -11.03 0.62 18.77
CA TYR A 91 -10.62 1.76 19.60
C TYR A 91 -10.90 3.09 18.91
N LEU A 92 -10.58 3.23 17.63
CA LEU A 92 -10.83 4.45 16.86
C LEU A 92 -12.33 4.76 16.77
N ARG A 93 -13.17 3.76 16.53
CA ARG A 93 -14.64 3.88 16.51
C ARG A 93 -15.21 4.23 17.88
N MET A 94 -14.74 3.58 18.94
CA MET A 94 -15.15 3.88 20.31
C MET A 94 -14.81 5.34 20.68
N ARG A 95 -13.61 5.80 20.32
CA ARG A 95 -13.18 7.17 20.56
C ARG A 95 -14.02 8.18 19.77
N ASP A 96 -14.37 7.90 18.52
CA ASP A 96 -15.30 8.74 17.73
C ASP A 96 -16.64 8.93 18.46
N GLN A 97 -17.22 7.83 18.94
CA GLN A 97 -18.49 7.85 19.66
C GLN A 97 -18.41 8.63 20.98
N LEU A 98 -17.33 8.43 21.75
CA LEU A 98 -17.12 9.12 23.03
C LEU A 98 -16.86 10.62 22.86
N VAL A 99 -16.12 11.02 21.82
CA VAL A 99 -15.96 12.45 21.49
C VAL A 99 -17.32 13.06 21.16
N ALA A 100 -18.13 12.42 20.31
CA ALA A 100 -19.47 12.93 20.00
C ALA A 100 -20.37 13.04 21.24
N ALA A 101 -20.33 12.04 22.13
CA ALA A 101 -21.11 12.06 23.37
C ALA A 101 -20.67 13.16 24.34
N THR A 102 -19.36 13.36 24.52
CA THR A 102 -18.83 14.44 25.38
C THR A 102 -19.10 15.83 24.81
N GLU A 103 -19.06 15.99 23.48
CA GLU A 103 -19.45 17.22 22.79
C GLU A 103 -20.93 17.56 22.98
N ALA A 104 -21.81 16.57 22.84
CA ALA A 104 -23.24 16.75 23.08
C ALA A 104 -23.55 17.23 24.51
N ARG A 105 -22.74 16.80 25.49
CA ARG A 105 -22.81 17.24 26.89
C ARG A 105 -21.96 18.48 27.20
N LYS A 106 -21.29 19.07 26.20
CA LYS A 106 -20.40 20.24 26.35
C LYS A 106 -19.30 20.05 27.40
N LEU A 107 -18.79 18.84 27.54
CA LEU A 107 -17.75 18.52 28.52
C LEU A 107 -16.36 19.00 28.04
N PRO A 108 -15.51 19.57 28.92
CA PRO A 108 -14.17 20.03 28.54
C PRO A 108 -13.28 18.93 27.94
N ALA A 109 -13.47 17.68 28.38
CA ALA A 109 -12.72 16.51 27.88
C ALA A 109 -12.84 16.31 26.36
N ALA A 110 -13.91 16.81 25.74
CA ALA A 110 -14.11 16.75 24.28
C ALA A 110 -12.96 17.38 23.50
N ALA A 111 -12.36 18.47 24.02
CA ALA A 111 -11.26 19.16 23.34
C ALA A 111 -10.04 18.26 23.16
N LYS A 112 -9.63 17.53 24.21
CA LYS A 112 -8.50 16.61 24.14
C LYS A 112 -8.81 15.41 23.24
N GLY A 113 -10.03 14.89 23.31
CA GLY A 113 -10.48 13.81 22.43
C GLY A 113 -10.44 14.19 20.93
N ARG A 114 -10.80 15.43 20.59
CA ARG A 114 -10.69 15.96 19.22
C ARG A 114 -9.26 16.09 18.72
N GLU A 115 -8.34 16.52 19.58
CA GLU A 115 -6.92 16.64 19.24
C GLU A 115 -6.35 15.28 18.83
N ILE A 116 -6.53 14.26 19.69
CA ILE A 116 -6.07 12.89 19.42
C ILE A 116 -6.79 12.29 18.20
N LEU A 117 -8.07 12.62 17.99
CA LEU A 117 -8.79 12.27 16.76
C LEU A 117 -8.12 12.84 15.52
N SER A 118 -7.79 14.13 15.54
CA SER A 118 -7.13 14.79 14.42
C SER A 118 -5.77 14.14 14.14
N GLU A 119 -4.98 13.85 15.17
CA GLU A 119 -3.71 13.13 15.01
C GLU A 119 -3.90 11.74 14.39
N ALA A 120 -4.88 10.97 14.88
CA ALA A 120 -5.19 9.66 14.34
C ALA A 120 -5.62 9.72 12.85
N ARG A 121 -6.41 10.73 12.46
CA ARG A 121 -6.77 10.96 11.05
C ARG A 121 -5.57 11.30 10.20
N GLN A 122 -4.70 12.19 10.68
CA GLN A 122 -3.48 12.57 9.96
C GLN A 122 -2.55 11.37 9.78
N LEU A 123 -2.39 10.54 10.80
CA LEU A 123 -1.61 9.32 10.69
C LEU A 123 -2.27 8.32 9.73
N ALA A 124 -3.59 8.11 9.81
CA ALA A 124 -4.30 7.24 8.88
C ALA A 124 -4.17 7.72 7.43
N ASP A 125 -4.23 9.04 7.19
CA ASP A 125 -3.98 9.65 5.88
C ASP A 125 -2.52 9.49 5.45
N ALA A 126 -1.55 9.56 6.37
CA ALA A 126 -0.14 9.34 6.06
C ALA A 126 0.17 7.85 5.77
N ILE A 127 -0.51 6.94 6.46
CA ILE A 127 -0.43 5.49 6.26
C ILE A 127 -1.11 5.09 4.95
N ALA A 128 -2.34 5.56 4.70
CA ALA A 128 -3.03 5.34 3.43
C ALA A 128 -2.32 6.08 2.29
N GLY A 129 -1.71 7.22 2.61
CA GLY A 129 -0.92 8.08 1.74
C GLY A 129 0.56 7.73 1.69
N SER A 130 0.97 6.55 2.21
CA SER A 130 2.29 5.99 1.92
C SER A 130 2.32 5.57 0.45
N GLY A 131 2.39 6.57 -0.45
CA GLY A 131 2.17 6.46 -1.88
C GLY A 131 0.71 6.15 -2.22
N SER A 132 -0.08 7.14 -2.62
CA SER A 132 -1.21 6.83 -3.50
C SER A 132 -0.61 6.18 -4.74
N ASN A 133 -0.83 4.87 -4.90
CA ASN A 133 -0.31 4.10 -6.02
C ASN A 133 -1.35 4.12 -7.13
N TYR A 134 -1.02 4.83 -8.20
CA TYR A 134 -1.82 4.97 -9.39
C TYR A 134 -1.38 3.93 -10.42
N PRO A 135 -2.28 3.05 -10.89
CA PRO A 135 -1.96 2.15 -12.00
C PRO A 135 -1.74 2.96 -13.28
N ILE A 136 -1.08 2.37 -14.28
CA ILE A 136 -0.89 3.02 -15.59
C ILE A 136 -2.22 3.47 -16.22
N SER A 137 -3.31 2.75 -15.97
CA SER A 137 -4.66 3.11 -16.44
C SER A 137 -5.22 4.40 -15.84
N ALA A 138 -4.67 4.89 -14.72
CA ALA A 138 -5.04 6.17 -14.13
C ALA A 138 -4.25 7.36 -14.72
N LEU A 139 -3.22 7.09 -15.53
CA LEU A 139 -2.37 8.13 -16.11
C LEU A 139 -2.92 8.60 -17.45
N LYS A 140 -2.81 9.90 -17.70
CA LYS A 140 -3.05 10.53 -19.00
C LYS A 140 -1.72 10.77 -19.69
N MET A 141 -1.60 10.24 -20.90
CA MET A 141 -0.37 10.21 -21.66
C MET A 141 -0.71 10.43 -23.14
N PRO A 142 -0.16 11.45 -23.81
CA PRO A 142 -0.35 11.59 -25.24
C PRO A 142 0.39 10.47 -25.99
N PRO A 143 -0.09 10.05 -27.17
CA PRO A 143 0.67 9.18 -28.05
C PRO A 143 2.06 9.79 -28.32
N THR A 144 3.10 9.05 -27.95
CA THR A 144 4.49 9.51 -28.08
C THR A 144 5.31 8.42 -28.76
N PRO A 145 6.11 8.74 -29.79
CA PRO A 145 6.94 7.75 -30.47
C PRO A 145 7.83 6.96 -29.50
N GLY A 146 7.89 5.65 -29.71
CA GLY A 146 8.67 4.71 -28.88
C GLY A 146 7.98 4.26 -27.60
N TRP A 147 6.92 4.95 -27.16
CA TRP A 147 6.15 4.59 -25.98
C TRP A 147 4.92 3.76 -26.34
N SER A 148 4.67 2.72 -25.57
CA SER A 148 3.48 1.88 -25.68
C SER A 148 2.95 1.52 -24.30
N TRP A 149 1.65 1.28 -24.18
CA TRP A 149 1.02 0.91 -22.93
C TRP A 149 -0.16 -0.03 -23.18
N SER A 150 -0.50 -0.83 -22.18
CA SER A 150 -1.62 -1.78 -22.25
C SER A 150 -2.49 -1.67 -21.00
N THR A 151 -3.78 -1.39 -21.18
CA THR A 151 -4.78 -1.45 -20.08
C THR A 151 -4.91 -2.86 -19.51
N GLN A 152 -4.80 -3.88 -20.38
CA GLN A 152 -5.00 -5.27 -20.00
C GLN A 152 -3.81 -5.83 -19.21
N GLU A 153 -2.59 -5.45 -19.61
CA GLU A 153 -1.38 -5.94 -18.96
C GLU A 153 -0.88 -4.98 -17.86
N GLY A 154 -1.34 -3.72 -17.85
CA GLY A 154 -1.12 -2.76 -16.76
C GLY A 154 0.29 -2.17 -16.69
N TRP A 155 0.99 -2.06 -17.82
CA TRP A 155 2.34 -1.49 -17.90
C TRP A 155 2.48 -0.46 -19.03
N LEU A 156 3.42 0.45 -18.81
CA LEU A 156 3.93 1.46 -19.74
C LEU A 156 5.36 1.05 -20.14
N HIS A 157 5.69 1.20 -21.42
CA HIS A 157 6.90 0.64 -22.01
C HIS A 157 7.58 1.57 -22.99
N HIS A 158 8.91 1.57 -22.95
CA HIS A 158 9.76 2.01 -24.05
C HIS A 158 10.87 0.99 -24.28
N ARG A 159 11.16 0.65 -25.55
CA ARG A 159 12.15 -0.40 -25.91
C ARG A 159 13.62 0.02 -25.79
N GLY A 160 13.88 1.32 -25.68
CA GLY A 160 15.23 1.89 -25.74
C GLY A 160 15.68 2.11 -27.19
N GLY A 161 16.94 2.47 -27.39
CA GLY A 161 17.59 2.69 -28.68
C GLY A 161 17.40 4.09 -29.26
N GLN A 162 16.33 4.80 -28.87
CA GLN A 162 16.09 6.18 -29.22
C GLN A 162 15.62 6.95 -27.99
N ALA A 163 16.21 8.11 -27.72
CA ALA A 163 15.74 8.98 -26.66
C ALA A 163 14.37 9.57 -27.04
N SER A 164 13.42 9.47 -26.12
CA SER A 164 12.06 9.98 -26.28
C SER A 164 11.49 10.35 -24.91
N THR A 165 10.81 11.49 -24.82
CA THR A 165 10.22 12.00 -23.59
C THR A 165 8.70 11.93 -23.67
N LEU A 166 8.10 11.25 -22.70
CA LEU A 166 6.66 11.14 -22.53
C LEU A 166 6.19 12.07 -21.40
N LYS A 167 5.22 12.93 -21.70
CA LYS A 167 4.52 13.72 -20.68
C LYS A 167 3.48 12.84 -20.00
N VAL A 168 3.53 12.78 -18.68
CA VAL A 168 2.60 12.03 -17.85
C VAL A 168 1.82 13.01 -16.99
N THR A 169 0.50 12.94 -17.04
CA THR A 169 -0.37 13.68 -16.13
C THR A 169 -1.28 12.73 -15.35
N LEU A 170 -1.58 13.11 -14.12
CA LEU A 170 -2.47 12.40 -13.23
C LEU A 170 -3.51 13.38 -12.70
N ASP A 171 -4.76 13.15 -13.09
CA ASP A 171 -5.93 13.87 -12.58
C ASP A 171 -6.51 13.08 -11.41
N ALA A 172 -5.83 13.16 -10.27
CA ALA A 172 -6.32 12.61 -9.02
C ALA A 172 -6.87 13.74 -8.15
N VAL A 173 -7.78 13.44 -7.21
CA VAL A 173 -8.23 14.43 -6.21
C VAL A 173 -7.11 14.60 -5.16
N LEU A 174 -5.98 15.15 -5.58
CA LEU A 174 -4.84 15.47 -4.73
C LEU A 174 -4.96 16.90 -4.22
N LYS A 175 -4.47 17.15 -3.01
CA LYS A 175 -4.33 18.52 -2.51
C LYS A 175 -3.13 19.17 -3.20
N ASP A 176 -3.22 20.46 -3.45
CA ASP A 176 -2.08 21.20 -3.99
C ASP A 176 -0.90 21.17 -3.01
N GLY A 177 0.32 21.04 -3.55
CA GLY A 177 1.55 20.95 -2.77
C GLY A 177 2.62 20.06 -3.39
N ALA A 178 3.74 19.89 -2.66
CA ALA A 178 4.84 19.05 -3.07
C ALA A 178 4.63 17.59 -2.64
N TYR A 179 4.99 16.66 -3.53
CA TYR A 179 4.89 15.22 -3.33
C TYR A 179 6.21 14.54 -3.72
N ASP A 180 6.64 13.57 -2.93
CA ASP A 180 7.65 12.60 -3.32
C ASP A 180 7.04 11.64 -4.36
N LEU A 181 7.69 11.53 -5.51
CA LEU A 181 7.33 10.67 -6.62
C LEU A 181 8.10 9.36 -6.52
N SER A 182 7.41 8.24 -6.67
CA SER A 182 8.02 6.92 -6.83
C SER A 182 7.46 6.23 -8.07
N LEU A 183 8.30 5.51 -8.80
CA LEU A 183 7.89 4.72 -9.97
C LEU A 183 8.06 3.24 -9.66
N ARG A 184 7.04 2.45 -10.00
CA ARG A 184 7.11 1.00 -9.90
C ARG A 184 7.66 0.42 -11.19
N VAL A 185 8.96 0.16 -11.24
CA VAL A 185 9.71 -0.20 -12.45
C VAL A 185 10.04 -1.69 -12.44
N TYR A 186 10.01 -2.37 -13.58
CA TYR A 186 10.50 -3.74 -13.68
C TYR A 186 12.00 -3.79 -13.36
N ASP A 187 12.47 -4.73 -12.56
CA ASP A 187 13.88 -4.89 -12.18
C ASP A 187 14.40 -6.22 -12.73
N ASP A 188 14.90 -6.17 -13.96
CA ASP A 188 15.54 -7.30 -14.62
C ASP A 188 16.54 -6.79 -15.64
N LYS A 189 17.82 -7.06 -15.38
CA LYS A 189 18.94 -6.65 -16.23
C LYS A 189 18.95 -7.34 -17.59
N ASP A 190 18.21 -8.44 -17.75
CA ASP A 190 18.18 -9.22 -18.98
C ASP A 190 16.76 -9.73 -19.30
N TYR A 191 15.82 -8.78 -19.40
CA TYR A 191 14.46 -9.12 -19.81
C TYR A 191 14.40 -9.35 -21.31
N ARG A 192 14.23 -10.61 -21.71
CA ARG A 192 14.16 -11.04 -23.12
C ARG A 192 15.40 -10.62 -23.93
N GLY A 193 16.59 -10.72 -23.36
CA GLY A 193 17.85 -10.44 -24.07
C GLY A 193 18.16 -8.95 -24.20
N ARG A 194 17.59 -8.09 -23.34
CA ARG A 194 17.76 -6.63 -23.39
C ARG A 194 17.91 -6.04 -21.99
N PRO A 195 18.76 -5.01 -21.81
CA PRO A 195 18.80 -4.28 -20.56
C PRO A 195 17.52 -3.45 -20.42
N TYR A 196 16.94 -3.46 -19.23
CA TYR A 196 15.83 -2.60 -18.87
C TYR A 196 16.20 -1.72 -17.68
N SER A 197 15.28 -0.83 -17.34
CA SER A 197 15.25 -0.16 -16.04
C SER A 197 16.21 1.00 -15.92
N ARG A 198 16.55 1.68 -17.03
CA ARG A 198 17.24 2.97 -17.04
C ARG A 198 16.38 4.00 -17.75
N PHE A 199 16.16 5.14 -17.12
CA PHE A 199 15.22 6.16 -17.60
C PHE A 199 15.55 7.52 -17.01
N THR A 200 14.81 8.54 -17.41
CA THR A 200 14.85 9.86 -16.78
C THR A 200 13.48 10.25 -16.25
N VAL A 201 13.47 11.02 -15.16
CA VAL A 201 12.27 11.71 -14.67
C VAL A 201 12.60 13.18 -14.51
N ASN A 202 11.84 14.04 -15.21
CA ASN A 202 12.11 15.47 -15.30
C ASN A 202 13.58 15.78 -15.65
N GLY A 203 14.16 15.00 -16.58
CA GLY A 203 15.56 15.10 -17.01
C GLY A 203 16.60 14.44 -16.10
N ASN A 204 16.27 14.08 -14.86
CA ASN A 204 17.19 13.41 -13.94
C ASN A 204 17.25 11.91 -14.24
N ARG A 205 18.45 11.31 -14.23
CA ARG A 205 18.64 9.88 -14.54
C ARG A 205 18.32 8.99 -13.32
N TYR A 206 17.63 7.89 -13.58
CA TYR A 206 17.30 6.86 -12.60
C TYR A 206 17.55 5.47 -13.18
N ALA A 207 17.79 4.53 -12.29
CA ALA A 207 17.81 3.11 -12.62
C ALA A 207 17.12 2.28 -11.53
N SER A 208 16.65 1.09 -11.86
CA SER A 208 16.30 0.12 -10.82
C SER A 208 17.56 -0.31 -10.05
N PRO A 209 17.39 -0.80 -8.81
CA PRO A 209 18.49 -1.29 -7.98
C PRO A 209 19.24 -2.52 -8.55
N GLY A 210 18.71 -3.21 -9.57
CA GLY A 210 19.38 -4.36 -10.19
C GLY A 210 19.38 -5.59 -9.28
N THR A 211 18.30 -5.79 -8.53
CA THR A 211 18.19 -6.90 -7.58
C THR A 211 18.00 -8.24 -8.30
N ASP A 212 18.27 -9.35 -7.59
CA ASP A 212 17.95 -10.70 -8.10
C ASP A 212 16.44 -10.98 -8.15
N ALA A 213 15.62 -10.08 -7.60
CA ALA A 213 14.17 -10.19 -7.62
C ALA A 213 13.64 -9.80 -9.00
N LYS A 214 13.43 -10.81 -9.86
CA LYS A 214 12.80 -10.63 -11.19
C LYS A 214 11.36 -10.15 -11.04
N GLY A 215 11.14 -8.84 -11.05
CA GLY A 215 9.83 -8.25 -10.80
C GLY A 215 9.83 -6.74 -10.57
N PRO A 216 8.65 -6.15 -10.29
CA PRO A 216 8.52 -4.72 -10.08
C PRO A 216 9.10 -4.26 -8.73
N VAL A 217 9.94 -3.23 -8.76
CA VAL A 217 10.51 -2.54 -7.59
C VAL A 217 10.15 -1.06 -7.60
N ASN A 218 10.20 -0.42 -6.44
CA ASN A 218 9.96 1.02 -6.34
C ASN A 218 11.28 1.78 -6.49
N VAL A 219 11.29 2.77 -7.35
CA VAL A 219 12.39 3.73 -7.52
C VAL A 219 11.87 5.10 -7.08
N GLU A 220 12.47 5.68 -6.04
CA GLU A 220 12.16 7.04 -5.59
C GLU A 220 12.71 8.03 -6.63
N ALA A 221 11.82 8.73 -7.31
CA ALA A 221 12.04 9.50 -8.53
C ALA A 221 11.92 11.03 -8.30
N GLY A 222 12.42 11.50 -7.15
CA GLY A 222 12.44 12.92 -6.79
C GLY A 222 11.09 13.46 -6.35
N GLN A 223 10.92 14.78 -6.47
CA GLN A 223 9.70 15.48 -6.07
C GLN A 223 8.96 16.08 -7.26
N VAL A 224 7.64 16.13 -7.15
CA VAL A 224 6.71 16.74 -8.10
C VAL A 224 5.74 17.66 -7.39
N GLU A 225 5.16 18.60 -8.12
CA GLU A 225 4.18 19.54 -7.59
C GLU A 225 2.78 19.19 -8.11
N VAL A 226 1.80 19.24 -7.21
CA VAL A 226 0.38 19.16 -7.54
C VAL A 226 -0.19 20.57 -7.52
N ARG A 227 -0.87 20.95 -8.61
CA ARG A 227 -1.55 22.24 -8.75
C ARG A 227 -2.94 22.05 -9.36
N GLY A 228 -3.96 22.65 -8.75
CA GLY A 228 -5.35 22.42 -9.15
C GLY A 228 -5.73 20.93 -9.13
N GLY A 229 -5.13 20.15 -8.23
CA GLY A 229 -5.29 18.69 -8.17
C GLY A 229 -4.57 17.89 -9.27
N VAL A 230 -3.86 18.53 -10.19
CA VAL A 230 -3.15 17.83 -11.27
C VAL A 230 -1.68 17.67 -10.91
N CYS A 231 -1.18 16.44 -11.02
CA CYS A 231 0.26 16.15 -10.98
C CYS A 231 0.76 15.95 -12.42
N ALA A 232 1.89 16.55 -12.77
CA ALA A 232 2.54 16.37 -14.07
C ALA A 232 4.04 16.12 -13.91
N PHE A 233 4.58 15.22 -14.73
CA PHE A 233 6.02 14.97 -14.83
C PHE A 233 6.37 14.40 -16.22
N GLU A 234 7.66 14.44 -16.55
CA GLU A 234 8.19 13.90 -17.79
C GLU A 234 8.96 12.61 -17.52
N LEU A 235 8.64 11.55 -18.25
CA LEU A 235 9.33 10.27 -18.23
C LEU A 235 10.10 10.10 -19.53
N GLY A 236 11.42 9.98 -19.48
CA GLY A 236 12.26 9.87 -20.67
C GLY A 236 12.96 8.53 -20.79
N SER A 237 13.06 8.02 -22.01
CA SER A 237 13.95 6.93 -22.39
C SER A 237 15.34 7.46 -22.76
N LEU A 238 16.36 6.61 -22.61
CA LEU A 238 17.73 6.95 -23.00
C LEU A 238 18.00 6.51 -24.44
N ALA A 239 18.92 7.19 -25.14
CA ALA A 239 19.47 6.75 -26.43
C ALA A 239 20.50 5.62 -26.24
N GLU A 240 20.16 4.65 -25.39
CA GLU A 240 20.94 3.45 -25.08
C GLU A 240 20.03 2.26 -25.38
N GLU A 241 20.56 1.06 -25.62
CA GLU A 241 19.74 -0.16 -25.80
C GLU A 241 19.01 -0.60 -24.50
N SER A 242 18.81 0.31 -23.55
CA SER A 242 18.11 0.09 -22.30
C SER A 242 16.67 0.56 -22.38
N GLY A 243 15.73 -0.37 -22.21
CA GLY A 243 14.30 -0.06 -22.15
C GLY A 243 13.84 0.37 -20.76
N VAL A 244 12.57 0.73 -20.63
CA VAL A 244 11.92 0.97 -19.33
C VAL A 244 10.52 0.36 -19.35
N ILE A 245 10.16 -0.32 -18.25
CA ILE A 245 8.82 -0.85 -18.00
C ILE A 245 8.35 -0.29 -16.67
N VAL A 246 7.24 0.44 -16.67
CA VAL A 246 6.63 1.04 -15.47
C VAL A 246 5.25 0.43 -15.27
N TYR A 247 4.94 -0.01 -14.06
CA TYR A 247 3.66 -0.61 -13.66
C TYR A 247 2.75 0.35 -12.90
N GLY A 248 3.28 1.47 -12.44
CA GLY A 248 2.50 2.46 -11.70
C GLY A 248 3.35 3.59 -11.13
N VAL A 249 2.64 4.58 -10.60
CA VAL A 249 3.19 5.81 -10.02
C VAL A 249 2.71 5.93 -8.58
N GLY A 250 3.62 6.10 -7.63
CA GLY A 250 3.32 6.39 -6.24
C GLY A 250 3.56 7.87 -5.94
N LEU A 251 2.58 8.55 -5.32
CA LEU A 251 2.73 9.91 -4.81
C LEU A 251 2.53 9.96 -3.30
N ARG A 252 3.49 10.55 -2.59
CA ARG A 252 3.45 10.74 -1.14
C ARG A 252 3.63 12.21 -0.81
N SER A 253 2.78 12.79 0.02
CA SER A 253 2.93 14.21 0.37
C SER A 253 4.31 14.44 1.01
N ALA A 254 5.04 15.45 0.52
CA ALA A 254 6.34 15.85 1.05
C ALA A 254 6.22 16.67 2.35
N ALA A 255 5.00 17.00 2.77
CA ALA A 255 4.77 17.62 4.07
C ALA A 255 5.25 16.67 5.17
N LYS A 256 6.29 17.09 5.91
CA LYS A 256 6.78 16.38 7.09
C LYS A 256 5.71 16.42 8.18
N ALA A 257 4.78 15.47 8.17
CA ALA A 257 4.06 15.13 9.39
C ALA A 257 5.11 14.74 10.44
N LYS A 258 4.98 15.22 11.68
CA LYS A 258 5.73 14.63 12.80
C LYS A 258 5.46 13.13 12.76
N SER A 259 6.47 12.36 12.35
CA SER A 259 6.34 10.91 12.16
C SER A 259 6.19 10.24 13.51
N ARG A 260 4.97 10.24 14.03
CA ARG A 260 4.58 9.35 15.12
C ARG A 260 4.26 7.99 14.51
N ASP A 261 4.73 6.95 15.16
CA ASP A 261 4.42 5.58 14.76
C ASP A 261 2.99 5.21 15.18
N LEU A 262 2.49 4.13 14.57
CA LEU A 262 1.14 3.64 14.80
C LEU A 262 0.88 3.24 16.25
N TYR A 263 1.86 2.65 16.94
CA TYR A 263 1.70 2.19 18.32
C TYR A 263 1.58 3.37 19.29
N SER A 264 2.36 4.44 19.08
CA SER A 264 2.28 5.61 19.95
C SER A 264 0.95 6.35 19.79
N VAL A 265 0.46 6.55 18.56
CA VAL A 265 -0.86 7.17 18.36
C VAL A 265 -1.99 6.28 18.89
N ARG A 266 -1.90 4.96 18.72
CA ARG A 266 -2.87 4.02 19.31
C ARG A 266 -2.95 4.18 20.82
N ARG A 267 -1.80 4.27 21.51
CA ARG A 267 -1.76 4.42 22.98
C ARG A 267 -2.51 5.67 23.42
N ASP A 268 -2.24 6.80 22.77
CA ASP A 268 -2.91 8.05 23.08
C ASP A 268 -4.43 7.97 22.82
N VAL A 269 -4.87 7.19 21.81
CA VAL A 269 -6.29 6.90 21.58
C VAL A 269 -6.88 6.14 22.76
N ALA A 270 -6.19 5.14 23.31
CA ALA A 270 -6.64 4.39 24.48
C ALA A 270 -6.74 5.29 25.73
N ASP A 271 -5.70 6.08 26.01
CA ASP A 271 -5.69 7.00 27.16
C ASP A 271 -6.81 8.06 27.04
N ALA A 272 -7.08 8.52 25.81
CA ALA A 272 -8.19 9.43 25.54
C ALA A 272 -9.56 8.77 25.78
N ILE A 273 -9.74 7.49 25.42
CA ILE A 273 -10.97 6.74 25.70
C ILE A 273 -11.23 6.70 27.20
N GLU A 274 -10.24 6.35 28.02
CA GLU A 274 -10.37 6.30 29.48
C GLU A 274 -10.77 7.67 30.05
N THR A 275 -10.11 8.73 29.59
CA THR A 275 -10.41 10.11 30.01
C THR A 275 -11.84 10.51 29.65
N LEU A 276 -12.29 10.20 28.43
CA LEU A 276 -13.64 10.53 27.95
C LEU A 276 -14.71 9.73 28.70
N GLN A 277 -14.47 8.44 28.97
CA GLN A 277 -15.36 7.58 29.75
C GLN A 277 -15.51 8.08 31.19
N ALA A 278 -14.40 8.41 31.85
CA ALA A 278 -14.41 8.97 33.20
C ALA A 278 -15.23 10.28 33.26
N ALA A 279 -15.06 11.17 32.27
CA ALA A 279 -15.82 12.41 32.19
C ALA A 279 -17.33 12.18 31.98
N LEU A 280 -17.72 11.11 31.28
CA LEU A 280 -19.13 10.77 31.04
C LEU A 280 -19.79 10.06 32.22
N GLY A 281 -19.02 9.30 33.01
CA GLY A 281 -19.48 8.54 34.18
C GLY A 281 -19.45 9.30 35.51
N GLY A 282 -18.71 10.42 35.58
CA GLY A 282 -18.64 11.27 36.77
C GLY A 282 -19.79 12.27 36.94
N GLN A 283 -20.94 12.04 36.27
CA GLN A 283 -22.16 12.85 36.38
C GLN A 283 -23.33 12.04 36.93
#